data_AF-A0A821NYC3-F1
#
_entry.id   AF-A0A821NYC3-F1
#
_cell.length_a   1.000
_cell.length_b   1.000
_cell.length_c   1.000
_cell.angle_alpha   90.00
_cell.angle_beta   90.00
_cell.angle_gamma   90.00
#
_symmetry.space_group_name_H-M   'P 1'
#
loop_
_entity.id
_entity.type
_entity.pdbx_description
1 polymer ?
#
loop_
_entity_poly.entity_id
_entity_poly.type
_entity_poly.pdbx_seq_one_letter_code
_entity_poly.pdbx_strand_id
1 'polypeptide(L)'
;MYFLFVLFLLPIRIHGIPVSTILDTDIGTAYDDQVALTYMLSRQDLFDLKLIICSTSNTTARAQIVAKTLSIFKRFDIPIAIGRYINDSNHVYEYRWAEDYSLEKFNNDGGVILLDGEQALFNEMKKASAENIYHYIQIGPATSLGHVLQKQPSLSLYIRVFAMAGSLYNGYENSSTPSKEYNVEYDIQSAQTMFSSDWIHFSLAPLDCTNFMQ
;
A
#
# COMPACT_ATOMS: atom_id res chain seq x y z
N MET A 1 -1.71 10.14 -62.41
CA MET A 1 -2.58 10.01 -61.22
C MET A 1 -1.74 9.45 -60.09
N TYR A 2 -1.15 10.30 -59.25
CA TYR A 2 -0.28 9.87 -58.15
C TYR A 2 -1.09 9.80 -56.85
N PHE A 3 -1.24 8.59 -56.30
CA PHE A 3 -1.81 8.37 -54.97
C PHE A 3 -0.72 8.63 -53.93
N LEU A 4 -0.92 9.67 -53.10
CA LEU A 4 -0.06 9.95 -51.95
C LEU A 4 -0.54 9.05 -50.78
N PHE A 5 0.24 8.03 -50.45
CA PHE A 5 0.02 7.22 -49.25
C PHE A 5 0.56 7.99 -48.03
N VAL A 6 -0.32 8.56 -47.23
CA VAL A 6 0.04 9.16 -45.95
C VAL A 6 0.07 8.05 -44.91
N LEU A 7 1.27 7.58 -44.54
CA LEU A 7 1.46 6.73 -43.38
C LEU A 7 1.20 7.55 -42.11
N PHE A 8 0.08 7.30 -41.43
CA PHE A 8 -0.11 7.74 -40.06
C PHE A 8 0.79 6.91 -39.15
N LEU A 9 1.93 7.46 -38.76
CA LEU A 9 2.72 6.96 -37.63
C LEU A 9 1.95 7.27 -36.34
N LEU A 10 1.09 6.33 -35.92
CA LEU A 10 0.55 6.34 -34.56
C LEU A 10 1.72 6.12 -33.59
N PRO A 11 1.94 7.01 -32.61
CA PRO A 11 2.96 6.78 -31.61
C PRO A 11 2.54 5.57 -30.77
N ILE A 12 3.20 4.44 -31.02
CA ILE A 12 3.07 3.25 -30.17
C ILE A 12 3.79 3.60 -28.87
N ARG A 13 3.03 4.01 -27.85
CA ARG A 13 3.57 4.08 -26.50
C ARG A 13 3.72 2.65 -25.98
N ILE A 14 4.94 2.12 -26.07
CA ILE A 14 5.32 0.89 -25.39
C ILE A 14 5.38 1.22 -23.90
N HIS A 15 4.27 1.03 -23.19
CA HIS A 15 4.31 0.98 -21.73
C HIS A 15 4.72 -0.43 -21.33
N GLY A 16 5.61 -0.55 -20.34
CA GLY A 16 5.88 -1.84 -19.71
C GLY A 16 4.59 -2.43 -19.15
N ILE A 17 4.56 -3.75 -18.95
CA ILE A 17 3.45 -4.39 -18.24
C ILE A 17 3.40 -3.77 -16.84
N PRO A 18 2.23 -3.28 -16.37
CA PRO A 18 2.08 -2.74 -15.02
C PRO A 18 2.57 -3.75 -13.97
N VAL A 19 3.19 -3.26 -12.91
CA VAL A 19 3.80 -4.12 -11.89
C VAL A 19 2.76 -4.61 -10.89
N SER A 20 2.76 -5.92 -10.62
CA SER A 20 1.97 -6.53 -9.55
C SER A 20 2.32 -5.87 -8.22
N THR A 21 1.35 -5.19 -7.59
CA THR A 21 1.60 -4.34 -6.42
C THR A 21 0.66 -4.67 -5.28
N ILE A 22 1.21 -4.79 -4.07
CA ILE A 22 0.48 -4.81 -2.81
C ILE A 22 0.72 -3.46 -2.11
N LEU A 23 -0.35 -2.84 -1.63
CA LEU A 23 -0.28 -1.63 -0.81
C LEU A 23 -0.61 -1.99 0.64
N ASP A 24 0.29 -1.70 1.57
CA ASP A 24 0.08 -1.78 3.02
C ASP A 24 0.05 -0.36 3.61
N THR A 25 -1.11 0.00 4.14
CA THR A 25 -1.47 1.39 4.45
C THR A 25 -2.20 1.48 5.79
N ASP A 26 -1.95 2.56 6.52
CA ASP A 26 -2.74 2.97 7.67
C ASP A 26 -3.52 4.26 7.35
N ILE A 27 -4.15 4.28 6.16
CA ILE A 27 -4.94 5.39 5.67
C ILE A 27 -5.93 5.93 6.70
N GLY A 28 -6.07 7.25 6.73
CA GLY A 28 -7.09 7.95 7.50
C GLY A 28 -6.62 8.58 8.80
N THR A 29 -5.38 8.37 9.21
CA THR A 29 -4.75 9.15 10.29
C THR A 29 -4.28 10.52 9.76
N ALA A 30 -3.58 10.51 8.62
CA ALA A 30 -3.19 11.69 7.86
C ALA A 30 -3.53 11.49 6.38
N TYR A 31 -3.31 12.53 5.58
CA TYR A 31 -3.77 12.59 4.19
C TYR A 31 -2.80 11.95 3.17
N ASP A 32 -1.58 11.64 3.60
CA ASP A 32 -0.49 11.14 2.75
C ASP A 32 -0.85 9.80 2.09
N ASP A 33 -1.42 8.86 2.85
CA ASP A 33 -1.87 7.56 2.33
C ASP A 33 -3.02 7.69 1.32
N GLN A 34 -3.94 8.64 1.54
CA GLN A 34 -5.03 8.95 0.62
C GLN A 34 -4.49 9.53 -0.70
N VAL A 35 -3.46 10.38 -0.64
CA VAL A 35 -2.76 10.90 -1.84
C VAL A 35 -2.01 9.79 -2.57
N ALA A 36 -1.31 8.92 -1.84
CA ALA A 36 -0.59 7.78 -2.42
C ALA A 36 -1.55 6.82 -3.15
N LEU A 37 -2.64 6.40 -2.50
CA LEU A 37 -3.64 5.51 -3.09
C LEU A 37 -4.27 6.13 -4.34
N THR A 38 -4.69 7.39 -4.27
CA THR A 38 -5.29 8.07 -5.44
C THR A 38 -4.32 8.22 -6.61
N TYR A 39 -3.04 8.49 -6.34
CA TYR A 39 -2.00 8.48 -7.36
C TYR A 39 -1.87 7.10 -8.01
N MET A 40 -1.81 6.02 -7.22
CA MET A 40 -1.71 4.66 -7.76
C MET A 40 -2.92 4.28 -8.62
N LEU A 41 -4.13 4.64 -8.18
CA LEU A 41 -5.37 4.39 -8.94
C LEU A 41 -5.43 5.17 -10.26
N SER A 42 -4.78 6.34 -10.32
CA SER A 42 -4.64 7.14 -11.55
C SER A 42 -3.58 6.60 -12.51
N ARG A 43 -2.65 5.75 -12.03
CA ARG A 43 -1.49 5.23 -12.77
C ARG A 43 -1.57 3.72 -12.98
N GLN A 44 -2.67 3.27 -13.59
CA GLN A 44 -2.89 1.86 -13.95
C GLN A 44 -1.93 1.37 -15.03
N ASP A 45 -1.27 2.30 -15.74
CA ASP A 45 -0.15 2.02 -16.64
C ASP A 45 1.12 1.60 -15.89
N LEU A 46 1.21 1.89 -14.58
CA LEU A 46 2.33 1.51 -13.72
C LEU A 46 1.94 0.43 -12.71
N PHE A 47 0.80 0.56 -12.05
CA PHE A 47 0.43 -0.28 -10.92
C PHE A 47 -0.72 -1.22 -11.26
N ASP A 48 -0.45 -2.52 -11.17
CA ASP A 48 -1.46 -3.56 -11.11
C ASP A 48 -1.70 -3.91 -9.64
N LEU A 49 -2.58 -3.15 -8.99
CA LEU A 49 -2.94 -3.34 -7.59
C LEU A 49 -3.63 -4.68 -7.37
N LYS A 50 -2.93 -5.60 -6.71
CA LYS A 50 -3.40 -6.96 -6.41
C LYS A 50 -4.11 -7.09 -5.08
N LEU A 51 -3.74 -6.24 -4.12
CA LEU A 51 -4.30 -6.21 -2.76
C LEU A 51 -3.99 -4.87 -2.11
N ILE A 52 -4.96 -4.32 -1.39
CA ILE A 52 -4.74 -3.25 -0.42
C ILE A 52 -5.00 -3.83 0.97
N ILE A 53 -4.00 -3.84 1.84
CA ILE A 53 -4.16 -4.23 3.24
C ILE A 53 -4.16 -3.00 4.13
N CYS A 54 -5.21 -2.90 4.96
CA CYS A 54 -5.35 -1.85 5.96
C CYS A 54 -4.76 -2.33 7.29
N SER A 55 -3.70 -1.67 7.74
CA SER A 55 -2.98 -2.03 8.96
C SER A 55 -3.27 -1.05 10.11
N THR A 56 -3.10 -1.56 11.33
CA THR A 56 -3.11 -0.85 12.62
C THR A 56 -4.39 -0.08 13.02
N SER A 57 -4.51 0.16 14.33
CA SER A 57 -5.64 0.87 14.96
C SER A 57 -7.00 0.30 14.50
N ASN A 58 -7.97 1.16 14.12
CA ASN A 58 -9.27 0.73 13.62
C ASN A 58 -9.24 0.36 12.12
N THR A 59 -8.70 -0.82 11.81
CA THR A 59 -8.55 -1.32 10.43
C THR A 59 -9.86 -1.43 9.66
N THR A 60 -11.01 -1.64 10.32
CA THR A 60 -12.33 -1.62 9.68
C THR A 60 -12.68 -0.23 9.16
N ALA A 61 -12.46 0.82 9.97
CA ALA A 61 -12.67 2.20 9.54
C ALA A 61 -11.73 2.59 8.40
N ARG A 62 -10.45 2.17 8.46
CA ARG A 62 -9.47 2.36 7.37
C ARG A 62 -9.93 1.68 6.07
N ALA A 63 -10.40 0.44 6.17
CA ALA A 63 -10.96 -0.29 5.03
C ALA A 63 -12.17 0.41 4.42
N GLN A 64 -13.02 1.09 5.20
CA GLN A 64 -14.13 1.89 4.67
C GLN A 64 -13.64 3.11 3.86
N ILE A 65 -12.56 3.75 4.29
CA ILE A 65 -11.94 4.85 3.54
C ILE A 65 -11.39 4.34 2.21
N VAL A 66 -10.68 3.20 2.21
CA VAL A 66 -10.23 2.53 0.98
C VAL A 66 -11.42 2.19 0.09
N ALA A 67 -12.47 1.58 0.64
CA ALA A 67 -13.65 1.18 -0.10
C ALA A 67 -14.34 2.37 -0.79
N LYS A 68 -14.55 3.47 -0.05
CA LYS A 68 -15.13 4.70 -0.62
C LYS A 68 -14.22 5.26 -1.72
N THR A 69 -12.91 5.27 -1.50
CA THR A 69 -11.92 5.70 -2.51
C THR A 69 -12.00 4.85 -3.78
N LEU A 70 -11.96 3.52 -3.67
CA LEU A 70 -12.06 2.61 -4.81
C LEU A 70 -13.38 2.76 -5.57
N SER A 71 -14.49 3.03 -4.86
CA SER A 71 -15.80 3.25 -5.47
C SER A 71 -15.82 4.45 -6.43
N ILE A 72 -15.10 5.52 -6.10
CA ILE A 72 -14.98 6.73 -6.92
C ILE A 72 -14.27 6.41 -8.24
N PHE A 73 -13.22 5.58 -8.17
CA PHE A 73 -12.47 5.11 -9.34
C PHE A 73 -13.10 3.89 -10.03
N LYS A 74 -14.22 3.37 -9.50
CA LYS A 74 -14.90 2.14 -9.97
C LYS A 74 -13.98 0.92 -10.01
N ARG A 75 -13.02 0.83 -9.08
CA ARG A 75 -12.04 -0.26 -8.97
C ARG A 75 -12.46 -1.31 -7.94
N PHE A 76 -13.62 -1.92 -8.18
CA PHE A 76 -14.17 -2.99 -7.34
C PHE A 76 -13.41 -4.32 -7.48
N ASP A 77 -12.57 -4.43 -8.52
CA ASP A 77 -11.71 -5.58 -8.79
C ASP A 77 -10.53 -5.69 -7.82
N ILE A 78 -10.16 -4.62 -7.11
CA ILE A 78 -9.05 -4.62 -6.15
C ILE A 78 -9.58 -5.10 -4.78
N PRO A 79 -9.10 -6.24 -4.26
CA PRO A 79 -9.49 -6.72 -2.93
C PRO A 79 -8.95 -5.81 -1.81
N ILE A 80 -9.78 -5.60 -0.79
CA ILE A 80 -9.38 -4.91 0.45
C ILE A 80 -9.25 -5.95 1.56
N ALA A 81 -8.07 -6.06 2.14
CA ALA A 81 -7.78 -6.86 3.33
C ALA A 81 -7.87 -6.02 4.60
N ILE A 82 -8.65 -6.49 5.56
CA ILE A 82 -8.77 -5.87 6.88
C ILE A 82 -7.73 -6.52 7.80
N GLY A 83 -6.66 -5.79 8.13
CA GLY A 83 -5.66 -6.23 9.09
C GLY A 83 -6.23 -6.32 10.51
N ARG A 84 -5.39 -6.75 11.45
CA ARG A 84 -5.78 -6.87 12.86
C ARG A 84 -6.21 -5.51 13.43
N TYR A 85 -7.40 -5.47 14.02
CA TYR A 85 -7.83 -4.32 14.83
C TYR A 85 -6.97 -4.22 16.10
N ILE A 86 -6.42 -3.03 16.35
CA ILE A 86 -5.69 -2.69 17.56
C ILE A 86 -6.46 -1.59 18.27
N ASN A 87 -6.90 -1.86 19.50
CA ASN A 87 -7.63 -0.87 20.29
C ASN A 87 -6.64 0.09 20.95
N ASP A 88 -6.24 1.14 20.24
CA ASP A 88 -5.39 2.21 20.74
C ASP A 88 -6.17 3.55 20.75
N SER A 89 -5.47 4.63 21.15
CA SER A 89 -6.03 5.98 21.14
C SER A 89 -5.86 6.70 19.79
N ASN A 90 -5.39 6.03 18.74
CA ASN A 90 -5.18 6.67 17.45
C ASN A 90 -6.51 6.88 16.75
N HIS A 91 -6.69 8.10 16.26
CA HIS A 91 -7.92 8.52 15.62
C HIS A 91 -7.80 8.34 14.11
N VAL A 92 -8.82 7.75 13.50
CA VAL A 92 -8.96 7.68 12.04
C VAL A 92 -9.79 8.89 11.60
N TYR A 93 -9.17 10.08 11.54
CA TYR A 93 -9.86 11.35 11.29
C TYR A 93 -10.65 11.38 9.98
N GLU A 94 -10.13 10.73 8.93
CA GLU A 94 -10.78 10.69 7.62
C GLU A 94 -12.00 9.77 7.59
N TYR A 95 -12.23 8.94 8.63
CA TYR A 95 -13.36 8.02 8.68
C TYR A 95 -14.70 8.75 8.53
N ARG A 96 -14.83 9.95 9.08
CA ARG A 96 -16.04 10.77 8.94
C ARG A 96 -16.40 11.05 7.48
N TRP A 97 -15.41 11.16 6.60
CA TRP A 97 -15.69 11.30 5.17
C TRP A 97 -16.23 10.00 4.57
N ALA A 98 -15.87 8.83 5.10
CA ALA A 98 -16.29 7.52 4.60
C ALA A 98 -17.51 6.91 5.31
N GLU A 99 -18.07 7.58 6.32
CA GLU A 99 -19.13 7.03 7.18
C GLU A 99 -20.43 6.64 6.44
N ASP A 100 -20.71 7.30 5.32
CA ASP A 100 -21.87 7.07 4.46
C ASP A 100 -21.67 5.94 3.43
N TYR A 101 -20.49 5.32 3.38
CA TYR A 101 -20.16 4.24 2.46
C TYR A 101 -19.64 3.01 3.21
N SER A 102 -20.56 2.10 3.54
CA SER A 102 -20.24 0.89 4.31
C SER A 102 -19.49 -0.16 3.47
N LEU A 103 -18.74 -1.04 4.15
CA LEU A 103 -18.12 -2.21 3.51
C LEU A 103 -19.16 -3.15 2.88
N GLU A 104 -20.34 -3.25 3.51
CA GLU A 104 -21.47 -3.98 2.93
C GLU A 104 -21.90 -3.37 1.59
N LYS A 105 -22.00 -2.04 1.53
CA LYS A 105 -22.30 -1.34 0.28
C LYS A 105 -21.23 -1.59 -0.78
N PHE A 106 -19.94 -1.56 -0.41
CA PHE A 106 -18.85 -1.88 -1.35
C PHE A 106 -18.95 -3.30 -1.91
N ASN A 107 -19.24 -4.29 -1.05
CA ASN A 107 -19.49 -5.67 -1.49
C ASN A 107 -20.71 -5.76 -2.44
N ASN A 108 -21.80 -5.07 -2.13
CA ASN A 108 -23.00 -5.03 -2.98
C ASN A 108 -22.73 -4.37 -4.34
N ASP A 109 -21.81 -3.42 -4.39
CA ASP A 109 -21.34 -2.77 -5.62
C ASP A 109 -20.34 -3.65 -6.41
N GLY A 110 -20.04 -4.87 -5.93
CA GLY A 110 -19.18 -5.86 -6.58
C GLY A 110 -17.74 -5.93 -6.06
N GLY A 111 -17.44 -5.18 -5.00
CA GLY A 111 -16.14 -5.19 -4.34
C GLY A 111 -15.85 -6.47 -3.55
N VAL A 112 -14.57 -6.70 -3.24
CA VAL A 112 -14.12 -7.85 -2.44
C VAL A 112 -13.49 -7.37 -1.14
N ILE A 113 -14.08 -7.78 -0.01
CA ILE A 113 -13.53 -7.56 1.33
C ILE A 113 -13.03 -8.89 1.91
N LEU A 114 -11.79 -8.90 2.41
CA LEU A 114 -11.14 -10.03 3.05
C LEU A 114 -10.93 -9.72 4.54
N LEU A 115 -11.66 -10.43 5.40
CA LEU A 115 -11.71 -10.13 6.84
C LEU A 115 -10.46 -10.58 7.62
N ASP A 116 -9.76 -11.60 7.13
CA ASP A 116 -8.48 -12.05 7.69
C ASP A 116 -7.34 -11.46 6.84
N GLY A 117 -6.94 -10.24 7.17
CA GLY A 117 -5.97 -9.49 6.38
C GLY A 117 -4.58 -10.13 6.33
N GLU A 118 -4.09 -10.70 7.43
CA GLU A 118 -2.79 -11.40 7.44
C GLU A 118 -2.83 -12.65 6.56
N GLN A 119 -3.91 -13.44 6.61
CA GLN A 119 -4.07 -14.60 5.75
C GLN A 119 -4.22 -14.20 4.27
N ALA A 120 -4.95 -13.11 3.99
CA ALA A 120 -5.07 -12.55 2.65
C ALA A 120 -3.71 -12.08 2.11
N LEU A 121 -2.93 -11.38 2.94
CA LEU A 121 -1.59 -10.93 2.61
C LEU A 121 -0.66 -12.10 2.30
N PHE A 122 -0.65 -13.12 3.17
CA PHE A 122 0.09 -14.36 2.93
C PHE A 122 -0.29 -15.00 1.58
N ASN A 123 -1.61 -15.14 1.31
CA ASN A 123 -2.10 -15.77 0.10
C ASN A 123 -1.69 -14.99 -1.17
N GLU A 124 -1.67 -13.66 -1.10
CA GLU A 124 -1.27 -12.82 -2.22
C GLU A 124 0.25 -12.83 -2.43
N MET A 125 1.04 -12.65 -1.38
CA MET A 125 2.51 -12.71 -1.45
C MET A 125 3.02 -14.05 -1.99
N LYS A 126 2.33 -15.16 -1.67
CA LYS A 126 2.67 -16.50 -2.17
C LYS A 126 2.54 -16.64 -3.69
N LYS A 127 1.82 -15.74 -4.37
CA LYS A 127 1.70 -15.72 -5.83
C LYS A 127 2.93 -15.13 -6.53
N ALA A 128 3.80 -14.44 -5.79
CA ALA A 128 5.05 -13.92 -6.33
C ALA A 128 6.02 -15.07 -6.67
N SER A 129 6.70 -14.96 -7.81
CA SER A 129 7.69 -15.92 -8.28
C SER A 129 8.80 -15.21 -9.07
N ALA A 130 9.84 -15.94 -9.48
CA ALA A 130 10.89 -15.39 -10.33
C ALA A 130 10.36 -14.79 -11.65
N GLU A 131 9.25 -15.32 -12.17
CA GLU A 131 8.59 -14.87 -13.40
C GLU A 131 7.56 -13.75 -13.15
N ASN A 132 7.17 -13.52 -11.90
CA ASN A 132 6.18 -12.51 -11.52
C ASN A 132 6.57 -11.87 -10.18
N ILE A 133 7.51 -10.93 -10.25
CA ILE A 133 7.98 -10.18 -9.10
C ILE A 133 6.89 -9.22 -8.62
N TYR A 134 6.62 -9.24 -7.32
CA TYR A 134 5.69 -8.31 -6.69
C TYR A 134 6.43 -7.10 -6.12
N HIS A 135 5.79 -5.94 -6.20
CA HIS A 135 6.17 -4.75 -5.46
C HIS A 135 5.29 -4.64 -4.22
N TYR A 136 5.92 -4.43 -3.07
CA TYR A 136 5.24 -4.20 -1.81
C TYR A 136 5.50 -2.76 -1.38
N ILE A 137 4.45 -1.95 -1.36
CA ILE A 137 4.53 -0.56 -0.94
C ILE A 137 4.00 -0.50 0.49
N GLN A 138 4.90 -0.26 1.44
CA GLN A 138 4.59 -0.11 2.86
C GLN A 138 4.60 1.39 3.19
N ILE A 139 3.44 1.94 3.51
CA ILE A 139 3.27 3.35 3.90
C ILE A 139 2.57 3.54 5.24
N GLY A 140 2.04 2.47 5.86
CA GLY A 140 1.69 2.43 7.28
C GLY A 140 2.59 1.47 8.08
N PRO A 141 2.41 1.32 9.40
CA PRO A 141 3.26 0.44 10.20
C PRO A 141 3.24 -1.01 9.70
N ALA A 142 4.41 -1.65 9.64
CA ALA A 142 4.59 -2.96 9.02
C ALA A 142 4.01 -4.15 9.81
N THR A 143 3.01 -3.94 10.69
CA THR A 143 2.47 -4.96 11.61
C THR A 143 1.99 -6.21 10.89
N SER A 144 1.16 -6.06 9.85
CA SER A 144 0.61 -7.21 9.12
C SER A 144 1.72 -7.96 8.36
N LEU A 145 2.63 -7.21 7.72
CA LEU A 145 3.79 -7.77 7.03
C LEU A 145 4.72 -8.55 7.98
N GLY A 146 5.07 -7.94 9.11
CA GLY A 146 5.93 -8.53 10.13
C GLY A 146 5.39 -9.84 10.65
N HIS A 147 4.11 -9.92 11.00
CA HIS A 147 3.48 -11.16 11.44
C HIS A 147 3.48 -12.26 10.36
N VAL A 148 3.22 -11.90 9.10
CA VAL A 148 3.26 -12.86 7.99
C VAL A 148 4.67 -13.40 7.78
N LEU A 149 5.68 -12.53 7.76
CA LEU A 149 7.08 -12.92 7.55
C LEU A 149 7.66 -13.69 8.73
N GLN A 150 7.28 -13.39 9.97
CA GLN A 150 7.68 -14.18 11.15
C GLN A 150 7.26 -15.65 11.00
N LYS A 151 6.08 -15.90 10.42
CA LYS A 151 5.57 -17.26 10.16
C LYS A 151 6.19 -17.88 8.90
N GLN A 152 6.44 -17.06 7.87
CA GLN A 152 6.84 -17.52 6.52
C GLN A 152 7.89 -16.59 5.90
N PRO A 153 9.16 -16.64 6.37
CA PRO A 153 10.21 -15.69 5.93
C PRO A 153 10.52 -15.74 4.43
N SER A 154 10.36 -16.91 3.81
CA SER A 154 10.68 -17.14 2.40
C SER A 154 9.78 -16.37 1.42
N LEU A 155 8.67 -15.78 1.87
CA LEU A 155 7.82 -14.94 1.03
C LEU A 155 8.54 -13.67 0.54
N SER A 156 9.58 -13.23 1.23
CA SER A 156 10.39 -12.06 0.84
C SER A 156 11.20 -12.26 -0.45
N LEU A 157 11.48 -13.52 -0.83
CA LEU A 157 12.43 -13.87 -1.90
C LEU A 157 12.00 -13.46 -3.32
N TYR A 158 10.76 -13.05 -3.52
CA TYR A 158 10.25 -12.58 -4.82
C TYR A 158 9.55 -11.21 -4.73
N ILE A 159 9.86 -10.46 -3.68
CA ILE A 159 9.22 -9.18 -3.39
C ILE A 159 10.26 -8.07 -3.32
N ARG A 160 9.97 -6.98 -4.04
CA ARG A 160 10.66 -5.69 -3.89
C ARG A 160 9.88 -4.83 -2.91
N VAL A 161 10.51 -4.36 -1.85
CA VAL A 161 9.87 -3.49 -0.85
C VAL A 161 10.25 -2.04 -1.11
N PHE A 162 9.23 -1.19 -1.06
CA PHE A 162 9.35 0.26 -1.04
C PHE A 162 8.65 0.75 0.23
N ALA A 163 9.45 1.08 1.23
CA ALA A 163 9.00 1.41 2.57
C ALA A 163 9.10 2.92 2.81
N MET A 164 8.02 3.54 3.24
CA MET A 164 8.09 4.80 3.98
C MET A 164 8.22 4.45 5.46
N ALA A 165 9.44 4.62 5.99
CA ALA A 165 9.74 4.32 7.37
C ALA A 165 11.07 4.95 7.79
N GLY A 166 11.20 5.24 9.08
CA GLY A 166 12.45 5.61 9.71
C GLY A 166 12.84 7.08 9.55
N SER A 167 13.85 7.44 10.33
CA SER A 167 14.42 8.78 10.45
C SER A 167 15.91 8.59 10.74
N LEU A 168 16.75 8.85 9.74
CA LEU A 168 18.18 8.47 9.80
C LEU A 168 19.05 9.64 10.25
N TYR A 169 18.91 10.79 9.60
CA TYR A 169 19.62 12.02 9.92
C TYR A 169 18.66 13.16 10.28
N ASN A 170 17.48 13.21 9.65
CA ASN A 170 16.46 14.24 9.91
C ASN A 170 15.21 13.66 10.58
N GLY A 171 14.58 14.45 11.43
CA GLY A 171 13.28 14.16 12.06
C GLY A 171 12.12 14.91 11.42
N TYR A 172 10.98 14.89 12.10
CA TYR A 172 9.77 15.61 11.69
C TYR A 172 9.99 17.14 11.62
N GLU A 173 9.15 17.82 10.86
CA GLU A 173 9.11 19.29 10.78
C GLU A 173 10.47 19.93 10.40
N ASN A 174 11.20 19.32 9.47
CA ASN A 174 12.56 19.72 9.07
C ASN A 174 13.60 19.73 10.23
N SER A 175 13.35 18.97 11.29
CA SER A 175 14.33 18.78 12.36
C SER A 175 15.60 18.12 11.81
N SER A 176 16.77 18.66 12.17
CA SER A 176 18.07 18.04 11.87
C SER A 176 18.47 16.95 12.88
N THR A 177 17.54 16.53 13.74
CA THR A 177 17.76 15.47 14.73
C THR A 177 16.79 14.33 14.43
N PRO A 178 17.27 13.07 14.32
CA PRO A 178 16.41 11.93 14.11
C PRO A 178 15.32 11.81 15.18
N SER A 179 14.14 11.40 14.74
CA SER A 179 12.98 11.15 15.58
C SER A 179 12.70 9.66 15.63
N LYS A 180 11.89 9.26 16.62
CA LYS A 180 11.23 7.97 16.53
C LYS A 180 10.12 8.12 15.49
N GLU A 181 10.37 7.61 14.30
CA GLU A 181 9.41 7.69 13.19
C GLU A 181 8.23 6.75 13.48
N TYR A 182 7.03 7.22 13.17
CA TYR A 182 5.76 6.62 13.55
C TYR A 182 5.60 5.17 13.05
N ASN A 183 5.82 4.90 11.76
CA ASN A 183 5.67 3.55 11.18
C ASN A 183 6.62 2.53 11.81
N VAL A 184 7.80 2.97 12.27
CA VAL A 184 8.75 2.13 13.01
C VAL A 184 8.41 2.02 14.50
N GLU A 185 8.10 3.13 15.19
CA GLU A 185 7.84 3.13 16.63
C GLU A 185 6.55 2.41 16.99
N TYR A 186 5.53 2.47 16.12
CA TYR A 186 4.23 1.85 16.36
C TYR A 186 4.33 0.34 16.61
N ASP A 187 5.17 -0.36 15.83
CA ASP A 187 5.43 -1.79 15.99
C ASP A 187 6.88 -2.14 15.66
N ILE A 188 7.75 -1.93 16.64
CA ILE A 188 9.19 -2.12 16.54
C ILE A 188 9.55 -3.56 16.11
N GLN A 189 8.83 -4.57 16.62
CA GLN A 189 9.16 -5.97 16.33
C GLN A 189 8.84 -6.33 14.87
N SER A 190 7.69 -5.86 14.37
CA SER A 190 7.33 -6.05 12.97
C SER A 190 8.21 -5.24 12.03
N ALA A 191 8.58 -4.01 12.40
CA ALA A 191 9.54 -3.20 11.67
C ALA A 191 10.91 -3.90 11.58
N GLN A 192 11.43 -4.43 12.69
CA GLN A 192 12.66 -5.23 12.71
C GLN A 192 12.57 -6.43 11.77
N THR A 193 11.45 -7.16 11.80
CA THR A 193 11.21 -8.30 10.90
C THR A 193 11.28 -7.87 9.44
N MET A 194 10.62 -6.76 9.09
CA MET A 194 10.66 -6.20 7.75
C MET A 194 12.10 -5.82 7.36
N PHE A 195 12.81 -5.05 8.17
CA PHE A 195 14.18 -4.60 7.83
C PHE A 195 15.19 -5.75 7.73
N SER A 196 15.00 -6.85 8.47
CA SER A 196 15.93 -7.98 8.49
C SER A 196 15.59 -9.09 7.48
N SER A 197 14.54 -8.94 6.68
CA SER A 197 14.12 -9.96 5.71
C SER A 197 14.94 -9.93 4.41
N ASP A 198 15.02 -11.08 3.74
CA ASP A 198 15.85 -11.28 2.53
C ASP A 198 15.14 -10.80 1.25
N TRP A 199 14.90 -9.50 1.15
CA TRP A 199 14.29 -8.89 -0.02
C TRP A 199 15.18 -8.95 -1.25
N ILE A 200 14.58 -9.18 -2.42
CA ILE A 200 15.32 -9.01 -3.69
C ILE A 200 15.69 -7.55 -3.97
N HIS A 201 14.93 -6.61 -3.40
CA HIS A 201 15.21 -5.19 -3.41
C HIS A 201 14.52 -4.53 -2.23
N PHE A 202 15.20 -3.60 -1.57
CA PHE A 202 14.65 -2.79 -0.50
C PHE A 202 15.00 -1.33 -0.74
N SER A 203 13.98 -0.48 -0.82
CA SER A 203 14.11 0.97 -0.91
C SER A 203 13.39 1.62 0.25
N LEU A 204 14.05 2.59 0.88
CA LEU A 204 13.54 3.32 2.04
C LEU A 204 13.32 4.79 1.69
N ALA A 205 12.17 5.33 2.06
CA ALA A 205 11.86 6.75 2.06
C ALA A 205 11.68 7.21 3.52
N PRO A 206 12.77 7.54 4.24
CA PRO A 206 12.70 8.01 5.62
C PRO A 206 12.34 9.51 5.69
N LEU A 207 12.15 10.03 6.90
CA LEU A 207 11.92 11.47 7.15
C LEU A 207 12.98 12.38 6.51
N ASP A 208 14.18 11.86 6.24
CA ASP A 208 15.22 12.56 5.49
C ASP A 208 14.77 13.09 4.13
N CYS A 209 13.76 12.48 3.50
CA CYS A 209 13.16 12.94 2.25
C CYS A 209 11.65 13.22 2.31
N THR A 210 10.98 12.95 3.43
CA THR A 210 9.52 13.05 3.56
C THR A 210 9.02 13.98 4.67
N ASN A 211 9.91 14.56 5.50
CA ASN A 211 9.58 15.34 6.71
C ASN A 211 8.61 16.54 6.55
N PHE A 212 8.23 16.91 5.33
CA PHE A 212 7.31 18.01 5.03
C PHE A 212 5.92 17.54 4.58
N MET A 213 5.73 16.22 4.37
CA MET A 213 4.48 15.61 3.88
C MET A 213 3.78 14.71 4.90
N GLN A 214 4.36 14.55 6.10
CA GLN A 214 3.85 13.70 7.17
C GLN A 214 3.40 14.49 8.39
#